data_AF-A0A378C5L0-F1
#
_entry.id   AF-A0A378C5L0-F1
#
_cell.length_a   1.000
_cell.length_b   1.000
_cell.length_c   1.000
_cell.angle_alpha   90.00
_cell.angle_beta   90.00
_cell.angle_gamma   90.00
#
_symmetry.space_group_name_H-M   'P 1'
#
loop_
_entity.id
_entity.type
_entity.pdbx_description
1 polymer ?
#
loop_
_entity_poly.entity_id
_entity_poly.type
_entity_poly.pdbx_seq_one_letter_code
_entity_poly.pdbx_strand_id
1 'polypeptide(L)'
;MFVTVNELIGIPGLPSTVQGLRLTLNKRASGSPELVRKREGSKAFEYHVDCLPEEARRTFMERITGSCLTTETTEKKDQFLREQNLRANRMSCN
;
A
#
# COMPACT_ATOMS: atom_id res chain seq x y z
N MET A 1 9.42 2.68 -4.26
CA MET A 1 8.86 3.77 -5.08
C MET A 1 8.43 4.91 -4.16
N PHE A 2 8.71 6.17 -4.52
CA PHE A 2 8.26 7.35 -3.77
C PHE A 2 7.13 8.07 -4.52
N VAL A 3 6.18 8.60 -3.77
CA VAL A 3 4.98 9.26 -4.29
C VAL A 3 4.75 10.59 -3.60
N THR A 4 4.14 11.52 -4.32
CA THR A 4 3.75 12.81 -3.78
C THR A 4 2.33 12.79 -3.25
N VAL A 5 2.02 13.75 -2.39
CA VAL A 5 0.67 13.94 -1.84
C VAL A 5 -0.36 14.16 -2.95
N ASN A 6 0.00 14.85 -4.03
CA ASN A 6 -0.90 15.17 -5.13
C ASN A 6 -1.34 13.93 -5.91
N GLU A 7 -0.46 12.93 -6.05
CA GLU A 7 -0.77 11.66 -6.72
C GLU A 7 -1.72 10.78 -5.91
N LEU A 8 -1.78 11.00 -4.60
CA LEU A 8 -2.61 10.24 -3.66
C LEU A 8 -3.99 10.86 -3.41
N ILE A 9 -4.27 12.03 -3.99
CA ILE A 9 -5.56 12.70 -3.84
C ILE A 9 -6.67 11.87 -4.48
N GLY A 10 -7.78 11.70 -3.77
CA GLY A 10 -8.95 10.96 -4.26
C GLY A 10 -8.78 9.45 -4.25
N ILE A 11 -7.77 8.91 -3.54
CA ILE A 11 -7.65 7.47 -3.28
C ILE A 11 -8.55 7.09 -2.09
N PRO A 12 -9.39 6.05 -2.20
CA PRO A 12 -10.17 5.54 -1.09
C PRO A 12 -9.28 5.07 0.06
N GLY A 13 -9.72 5.26 1.30
CA GLY A 13 -8.92 4.97 2.50
C GLY A 13 -7.94 6.09 2.89
N LEU A 14 -7.89 7.20 2.15
CA LEU A 14 -7.11 8.38 2.47
C LEU A 14 -7.98 9.65 2.49
N PRO A 15 -7.65 10.66 3.32
CA PRO A 15 -8.37 11.92 3.33
C PRO A 15 -8.23 12.66 1.98
N SER A 16 -9.35 13.17 1.46
CA SER A 16 -9.38 13.87 0.17
C SER A 16 -8.66 15.23 0.17
N THR A 17 -8.40 15.80 1.35
CA THR A 17 -7.69 17.07 1.50
C THR A 17 -6.19 16.88 1.57
N VAL A 18 -5.42 17.73 0.87
CA VAL A 18 -3.94 17.76 0.89
C VAL A 18 -3.39 17.87 2.32
N GLN A 19 -4.01 18.71 3.15
CA GLN A 19 -3.58 18.92 4.54
C GLN A 19 -3.76 17.65 5.39
N GLY A 20 -4.93 17.02 5.33
CA GLY A 20 -5.20 15.76 6.03
C GLY A 20 -4.28 14.63 5.56
N LEU A 21 -3.97 14.61 4.27
CA LEU A 21 -3.09 13.61 3.69
C LEU A 21 -1.65 13.75 4.19
N ARG A 22 -1.10 14.97 4.18
CA ARG A 22 0.21 15.27 4.77
C ARG A 22 0.26 14.90 6.25
N LEU A 23 -0.77 15.23 7.02
CA LEU A 23 -0.82 14.89 8.44
C LEU A 23 -0.82 13.37 8.65
N THR A 24 -1.62 12.65 7.88
CA THR A 24 -1.74 11.18 7.98
C THR A 24 -0.44 10.50 7.58
N LEU A 25 0.18 10.92 6.48
CA LEU A 25 1.44 10.37 6.00
C LEU A 25 2.61 10.69 6.93
N ASN A 26 2.69 11.92 7.45
CA ASN A 26 3.70 12.27 8.46
C ASN A 26 3.55 11.44 9.74
N LYS A 27 2.32 11.22 10.21
CA LYS A 27 2.08 10.36 11.39
C LYS A 27 2.55 8.93 11.14
N ARG A 28 2.25 8.38 9.95
CA ARG A 28 2.65 7.01 9.57
C ARG A 28 4.16 6.87 9.39
N ALA A 29 4.81 7.91 8.84
CA ALA A 29 6.25 7.90 8.63
C ALA A 29 7.07 8.39 9.84
N SER A 30 6.42 8.88 10.91
CA SER A 30 7.11 9.41 12.09
C SER A 30 8.02 8.39 12.78
N GLY A 31 7.82 7.09 12.56
CA GLY A 31 8.66 6.01 13.09
C GLY A 31 9.80 5.57 12.18
N SER A 32 9.84 6.02 10.92
CA SER A 32 10.77 5.52 9.90
C SER A 32 11.15 6.66 8.94
N PRO A 33 12.21 7.43 9.25
CA PRO A 33 12.61 8.58 8.43
C PRO A 33 13.06 8.18 7.01
N GLU A 34 13.43 6.92 6.80
CA GLU A 34 13.73 6.35 5.48
C GLU A 34 12.53 6.36 4.51
N LEU A 35 11.31 6.42 5.04
CA LEU A 35 10.07 6.43 4.26
C LEU A 35 9.69 7.84 3.79
N VAL A 36 10.36 8.89 4.25
CA VAL A 36 10.09 10.28 3.86
C VAL A 36 11.33 10.92 3.28
N ARG A 37 11.17 11.53 2.11
CA ARG A 37 12.21 12.31 1.48
C ARG A 37 11.73 13.73 1.25
N LYS A 38 12.60 14.69 1.50
CA LYS A 38 12.37 16.08 1.14
C LYS A 38 13.00 16.31 -0.23
N ARG A 39 12.25 16.92 -1.16
CA ARG A 39 12.77 17.27 -2.48
C ARG A 39 13.74 18.44 -2.35
N GLU A 40 14.92 18.32 -2.93
CA GLU A 40 15.88 19.42 -2.99
C GLU A 40 15.31 20.59 -3.82
N GLY A 41 15.44 21.82 -3.31
CA GLY A 41 14.88 23.01 -3.98
C GLY A 41 13.37 23.22 -3.84
N SER A 42 12.63 22.36 -3.11
CA SER A 42 11.19 22.56 -2.86
C SER A 42 10.79 22.27 -1.41
N LYS A 43 9.65 22.81 -0.98
CA LYS A 43 9.00 22.45 0.30
C LYS A 43 8.17 21.16 0.19
N ALA A 44 8.24 20.48 -0.95
CA ALA A 44 7.54 19.22 -1.19
C ALA A 44 8.21 18.05 -0.48
N PHE A 45 7.38 17.19 0.10
CA PHE A 45 7.78 15.92 0.69
C PHE A 45 7.22 14.77 -0.15
N GLU A 46 8.05 13.75 -0.31
CA GLU A 46 7.75 12.51 -0.99
C GLU A 46 7.74 11.38 0.03
N TYR A 47 6.80 10.46 -0.14
CA TYR A 47 6.54 9.37 0.80
C TYR A 47 6.72 8.04 0.09
N HIS A 48 7.31 7.05 0.77
CA HIS A 48 7.46 5.72 0.19
C HIS A 48 6.12 5.02 0.11
N VAL A 49 5.90 4.22 -0.95
CA VAL A 49 4.65 3.47 -1.12
C VAL A 49 4.34 2.50 0.02
N ASP A 50 5.34 2.09 0.79
CA ASP A 50 5.16 1.21 1.95
C ASP A 50 4.58 1.91 3.19
N CYS A 51 4.59 3.25 3.23
CA CYS A 51 3.90 3.97 4.31
C CYS A 51 2.37 4.04 4.09
N LEU A 52 1.90 3.69 2.89
CA LEU A 52 0.48 3.69 2.53
C LEU A 52 -0.22 2.47 3.13
N PRO A 53 -1.48 2.61 3.58
CA PRO A 53 -2.30 1.46 3.93
C PRO A 53 -2.51 0.56 2.70
N GLU A 54 -2.68 -0.74 2.92
CA GLU A 54 -2.76 -1.75 1.85
C GLU A 54 -3.84 -1.42 0.81
N GLU A 55 -5.02 -0.98 1.26
CA GLU A 55 -6.13 -0.55 0.40
C GLU A 55 -5.71 0.61 -0.51
N ALA A 56 -5.14 1.67 0.05
CA ALA A 56 -4.70 2.83 -0.73
C ALA A 56 -3.55 2.48 -1.67
N ARG A 57 -2.61 1.61 -1.23
CA ARG A 57 -1.52 1.12 -2.08
C ARG A 57 -2.06 0.32 -3.25
N ARG A 58 -3.01 -0.59 -3.03
CA ARG A 58 -3.66 -1.36 -4.09
C ARG A 58 -4.32 -0.43 -5.10
N THR A 59 -5.16 0.50 -4.66
CA THR A 59 -5.83 1.42 -5.59
C THR A 59 -4.86 2.35 -6.30
N PHE A 60 -3.80 2.80 -5.62
CA PHE A 60 -2.75 3.58 -6.25
C PHE A 60 -2.04 2.79 -7.35
N MET A 61 -1.63 1.56 -7.05
CA MET A 61 -1.00 0.66 -8.02
C MET A 61 -1.97 0.30 -9.14
N GLU A 62 -3.25 0.05 -8.87
CA GLU A 62 -4.26 -0.16 -9.91
C GLU A 62 -4.40 1.04 -10.85
N ARG A 63 -4.22 2.28 -10.37
CA ARG A 63 -4.23 3.47 -11.23
C ARG A 63 -2.97 3.60 -12.07
N ILE A 64 -1.81 3.30 -11.50
CA ILE A 64 -0.51 3.36 -12.18
C ILE A 64 -0.41 2.20 -13.18
N THR A 65 -0.60 0.98 -12.69
CA THR A 65 -0.45 -0.30 -13.39
C THR A 65 -1.72 -0.78 -14.10
N GLY A 66 -2.87 -0.15 -13.91
CA GLY A 66 -4.04 -0.31 -14.80
C GLY A 66 -3.75 0.12 -16.24
N SER A 67 -2.61 0.77 -16.47
CA SER A 67 -2.03 0.96 -17.79
C SER A 67 -1.07 -0.17 -18.23
N CYS A 68 -0.56 -1.04 -17.34
CA CYS A 68 0.50 -2.00 -17.67
C CYS A 68 0.81 -3.18 -16.70
N LEU A 69 -0.17 -3.93 -16.16
CA LEU A 69 -0.06 -5.33 -15.61
C LEU A 69 -0.48 -5.51 -14.14
N THR A 70 -1.38 -6.47 -13.94
CA THR A 70 -1.79 -7.05 -12.66
C THR A 70 -0.70 -7.96 -12.09
N THR A 71 -0.05 -7.61 -10.98
CA THR A 71 0.78 -8.58 -10.25
C THR A 71 0.72 -8.38 -8.72
N GLU A 72 0.68 -9.52 -7.99
CA GLU A 72 1.36 -9.78 -6.69
C GLU A 72 0.62 -9.83 -5.33
N THR A 73 -0.70 -9.62 -5.17
CA THR A 73 -1.35 -9.82 -3.83
C THR A 73 -2.17 -11.09 -3.63
N THR A 74 -2.29 -11.95 -4.64
CA THR A 74 -3.05 -13.19 -4.53
C THR A 74 -2.30 -14.29 -3.77
N GLU A 75 -0.98 -14.19 -3.62
CA GLU A 75 -0.14 -15.32 -3.19
C GLU A 75 -0.33 -15.72 -1.72
N LYS A 76 -0.59 -14.78 -0.81
CA LYS A 76 -0.75 -15.11 0.62
C LYS A 76 -2.10 -15.76 0.95
N LYS A 77 -3.14 -15.48 0.15
CA LYS A 77 -4.47 -16.07 0.37
C LYS A 77 -4.56 -17.50 -0.18
N ASP A 78 -3.92 -17.76 -1.32
CA ASP A 78 -3.85 -19.09 -1.93
C ASP A 78 -3.03 -20.08 -1.08
N GLN A 79 -1.91 -19.63 -0.49
CA GLN A 79 -1.09 -20.49 0.35
C GLN A 79 -1.82 -20.93 1.63
N PHE A 80 -2.54 -20.01 2.27
CA PHE A 80 -3.33 -20.33 3.46
C PHE A 80 -4.50 -21.29 3.17
N LEU A 81 -5.21 -21.08 2.05
CA LEU A 81 -6.30 -21.97 1.63
C LEU A 81 -5.81 -23.38 1.27
N ARG A 82 -4.62 -23.48 0.67
CA ARG A 82 -4.00 -24.78 0.33
C ARG A 82 -3.57 -25.55 1.58
N GLU A 83 -3.01 -24.88 2.58
CA GLU A 83 -2.66 -25.51 3.87
C GLU A 83 -3.90 -25.99 4.64
N GLN A 84 -4.97 -25.19 4.67
CA GLN A 84 -6.22 -25.56 5.33
C GLN A 84 -6.88 -26.78 4.67
N ASN A 85 -6.94 -26.83 3.34
CA ASN A 85 -7.53 -27.96 2.61
C ASN A 85 -6.70 -29.26 2.75
N LEU A 86 -5.37 -29.16 2.81
CA LEU A 86 -4.50 -30.33 3.02
C LEU A 86 -4.67 -30.93 4.44
N ARG A 87 -4.89 -30.07 5.43
CA ARG A 87 -5.13 -30.47 6.83
C ARG A 87 -6.50 -31.11 7.02
N ALA A 88 -7.52 -30.61 6.32
CA ALA A 88 -8.86 -31.19 6.30
C ALA A 88 -8.87 -32.60 5.68
N ASN A 89 -8.14 -32.81 4.57
CA ASN A 89 -8.11 -34.11 3.89
C ASN A 89 -7.31 -35.19 4.66
N ARG A 90 -6.37 -34.80 5.53
CA ARG A 90 -5.61 -35.74 6.40
C ARG A 90 -6.41 -36.25 7.60
N MET A 91 -7.47 -35.56 8.03
CA MET A 91 -8.34 -36.01 9.13
C MET A 91 -9.46 -36.95 8.68
N SER A 92 -9.69 -37.13 7.38
CA SER A 92 -10.80 -37.95 6.87
C SER A 92 -10.44 -39.42 6.60
N CYS A 93 -9.20 -39.84 6.87
CA CYS A 93 -8.68 -41.19 6.56
C CYS A 93 -8.34 -42.05 7.80
N ASN A 94 -8.95 -41.80 8.97
CA ASN A 94 -8.88 -42.68 10.15
C ASN A 94 -10.26 -43.14 10.56
#